data_AF-A0A4R8V360-F1
#
_entry.id   AF-A0A4R8V360-F1
#
_cell.length_a   1.000
_cell.length_b   1.000
_cell.length_c   1.000
_cell.angle_alpha   90.00
_cell.angle_beta   90.00
_cell.angle_gamma   90.00
#
_symmetry.space_group_name_H-M   'P 1'
#
loop_
_entity.id
_entity.type
_entity.pdbx_description
1 polymer ?
#
loop_
_entity_poly.entity_id
_entity_poly.type
_entity_poly.pdbx_seq_one_letter_code
_entity_poly.pdbx_strand_id
1 'polypeptide(L)'
;MASGGSAIRGSRVGAGPMGEQDRGFHADRIKVSYWDALGNETVRYFAASLPDEEIPVTIDCPSSGLPAGRDKENPPSVVKLEPYKTHLAYVKERRTEEEAESLLEEALNQLRVRRGKLSPTN
;
A
#
# COMPACT_ATOMS: atom_id res chain seq x y z
N MET A 1 -29.65 -14.65 -39.26
CA MET A 1 -29.72 -16.04 -38.74
C MET A 1 -28.57 -16.26 -37.76
N ALA A 2 -28.78 -17.13 -36.77
CA ALA A 2 -28.18 -17.23 -35.41
C ALA A 2 -28.72 -16.15 -34.46
N SER A 3 -29.80 -16.37 -33.69
CA SER A 3 -30.08 -17.31 -32.57
C SER A 3 -29.49 -16.86 -31.23
N GLY A 4 -30.35 -16.72 -30.22
CA GLY A 4 -29.93 -16.72 -28.81
C GLY A 4 -30.49 -15.54 -28.02
N GLY A 5 -31.53 -15.80 -27.25
CA GLY A 5 -32.06 -14.85 -26.29
C GLY A 5 -31.04 -14.49 -25.22
N SER A 6 -30.74 -13.21 -25.09
CA SER A 6 -30.32 -12.62 -23.83
C SER A 6 -30.94 -11.23 -23.75
N ALA A 7 -31.98 -11.10 -22.92
CA ALA A 7 -32.69 -9.85 -22.68
C ALA A 7 -31.86 -8.83 -21.88
N ILE A 8 -30.65 -9.21 -21.44
CA ILE A 8 -29.78 -8.38 -20.60
C ILE A 8 -28.64 -7.83 -21.46
N ARG A 9 -28.73 -6.54 -21.80
CA ARG A 9 -27.61 -5.75 -22.31
C ARG A 9 -26.94 -5.03 -21.13
N GLY A 10 -25.84 -5.56 -20.63
CA GLY A 10 -24.94 -4.80 -19.77
C GLY A 10 -23.95 -4.03 -20.64
N SER A 11 -23.87 -2.71 -20.50
CA SER A 11 -22.74 -1.93 -21.01
C SER A 11 -21.63 -1.93 -19.97
N ARG A 12 -20.37 -2.04 -20.42
CA ARG A 12 -19.22 -1.82 -19.53
C ARG A 12 -19.19 -0.35 -19.15
N VAL A 13 -18.96 -0.04 -17.89
CA VAL A 13 -18.70 1.33 -17.43
C VAL A 13 -17.54 1.90 -18.26
N GLY A 14 -17.78 3.02 -18.95
CA GLY A 14 -16.84 3.66 -19.88
C GLY A 14 -17.07 3.36 -21.38
N ALA A 15 -18.04 2.51 -21.75
CA ALA A 15 -18.46 2.35 -23.15
C ALA A 15 -19.29 3.56 -23.58
N GLY A 16 -18.64 4.55 -24.20
CA GLY A 16 -19.29 5.71 -24.81
C GLY A 16 -19.81 5.43 -26.24
N PRO A 17 -20.65 6.31 -26.80
CA PRO A 17 -21.06 6.25 -28.20
C PRO A 17 -19.84 6.25 -29.14
N MET A 18 -20.01 5.72 -30.35
CA MET A 18 -18.97 5.67 -31.38
C MET A 18 -18.33 7.06 -31.52
N GLY A 19 -17.03 7.15 -31.26
CA GLY A 19 -16.33 8.42 -31.00
C GLY A 19 -16.48 9.48 -32.11
N GLU A 20 -16.29 10.74 -31.71
CA GLU A 20 -16.21 11.89 -32.62
C GLU A 20 -15.10 11.68 -33.67
N GLN A 21 -15.41 11.97 -34.95
CA GLN A 21 -14.46 11.82 -36.06
C GLN A 21 -13.30 12.83 -35.98
N ASP A 22 -13.55 14.01 -35.42
CA ASP A 22 -12.56 15.06 -35.25
C ASP A 22 -12.07 15.11 -33.80
N ARG A 23 -10.75 15.26 -33.62
CA ARG A 23 -10.12 15.37 -32.29
C ARG A 23 -9.93 16.83 -31.85
N GLY A 24 -10.33 17.79 -32.68
CA GLY A 24 -10.31 19.21 -32.37
C GLY A 24 -8.90 19.77 -32.13
N PHE A 25 -8.85 20.93 -31.48
CA PHE A 25 -7.59 21.61 -31.14
C PHE A 25 -6.91 20.94 -29.94
N HIS A 26 -5.62 20.64 -30.07
CA HIS A 26 -4.82 20.14 -28.95
C HIS A 26 -4.29 21.29 -28.10
N ALA A 27 -4.73 21.34 -26.84
CA ALA A 27 -4.16 22.25 -25.86
C ALA A 27 -2.67 21.95 -25.62
N ASP A 28 -1.90 23.02 -25.42
CA ASP A 28 -0.49 22.95 -25.06
C ASP A 28 -0.30 22.24 -23.72
N ARG A 29 0.78 21.46 -23.64
CA ARG A 29 1.08 20.60 -22.49
C ARG A 29 2.54 20.70 -22.10
N ILE A 30 2.78 20.61 -20.80
CA ILE A 30 4.11 20.53 -20.20
C ILE A 30 4.37 19.11 -19.69
N LYS A 31 5.62 18.67 -19.82
CA LYS A 31 6.09 17.37 -19.35
C LYS A 31 6.69 17.55 -17.95
N VAL A 32 6.22 16.77 -16.98
CA VAL A 32 6.77 16.72 -15.62
C VAL A 32 7.14 15.28 -15.29
N SER A 33 8.37 15.11 -14.81
CA SER A 33 8.90 13.81 -14.41
C SER A 33 8.87 13.67 -12.89
N TYR A 34 8.53 12.48 -12.42
CA TYR A 34 8.49 12.12 -11.01
C TYR A 34 9.32 10.85 -10.78
N TRP A 35 10.10 10.79 -9.73
CA TRP A 35 10.93 9.64 -9.37
C TRP A 35 10.51 9.07 -8.03
N ASP A 36 10.33 7.75 -7.98
CA ASP A 36 10.08 7.04 -6.73
C ASP A 36 11.40 6.62 -6.04
N ALA A 37 11.30 6.11 -4.82
CA ALA A 37 12.46 5.66 -4.05
C ALA A 37 13.21 4.46 -4.68
N LEU A 38 12.66 3.82 -5.72
CA LEU A 38 13.31 2.75 -6.48
C LEU A 38 14.01 3.27 -7.74
N GLY A 39 13.93 4.58 -8.01
CA GLY A 39 14.50 5.22 -9.19
C GLY A 39 13.63 5.13 -10.45
N ASN A 40 12.39 4.66 -10.35
CA ASN A 40 11.47 4.61 -11.49
C ASN A 40 11.01 6.01 -11.85
N GLU A 41 11.14 6.37 -13.13
CA GLU A 41 10.61 7.63 -13.66
C GLU A 41 9.15 7.45 -14.11
N THR A 42 8.28 8.32 -13.62
CA THR A 42 6.90 8.46 -14.06
C THR A 42 6.70 9.82 -14.69
N VAL A 43 6.43 9.84 -16.00
CA VAL A 43 6.14 11.07 -16.73
C VAL A 43 4.64 11.36 -16.71
N ARG A 44 4.29 12.62 -16.41
CA ARG A 44 2.92 13.16 -16.51
C ARG A 44 2.91 14.42 -17.38
N TYR A 45 1.79 14.61 -18.05
CA TYR A 45 1.55 15.80 -18.87
C TYR A 45 0.44 16.62 -18.22
N PHE A 46 0.70 17.91 -18.04
CA PHE A 46 -0.26 18.87 -17.52
C PHE A 46 -0.52 19.95 -18.57
N ALA A 47 -1.65 20.64 -18.49
CA ALA A 47 -1.93 21.77 -19.38
C ALA A 47 -0.88 22.88 -19.16
N ALA A 48 -0.35 23.45 -20.23
CA ALA A 48 0.66 24.51 -20.13
C ALA A 48 0.12 25.82 -19.52
N SER A 49 -1.20 25.99 -19.51
CA SER A 49 -1.88 27.12 -18.87
C SER A 49 -2.00 26.99 -17.35
N LEU A 50 -1.70 25.82 -16.78
CA LEU A 50 -1.82 25.56 -15.36
C LEU A 50 -0.63 26.20 -14.61
N PRO A 51 -0.85 26.96 -13.52
CA PRO A 51 0.22 27.43 -12.66
C PRO A 51 1.05 26.26 -12.09
N ASP A 52 2.37 26.42 -11.96
CA ASP A 52 3.25 25.34 -11.47
C ASP A 52 2.90 24.87 -10.04
N GLU A 53 2.36 25.77 -9.23
CA GLU A 53 1.89 25.52 -7.86
C GLU A 53 0.69 24.56 -7.82
N GLU A 54 -0.13 24.51 -8.88
CA GLU A 54 -1.27 23.59 -8.98
C GLU A 54 -0.86 22.20 -9.48
N ILE A 55 0.33 22.08 -10.09
CA ILE A 55 0.85 20.79 -10.51
C ILE A 55 1.24 20.02 -9.23
N PRO A 56 0.87 18.74 -9.08
CA PRO A 56 1.27 17.96 -7.92
C PRO A 56 2.78 17.91 -7.74
N VAL A 57 3.26 18.09 -6.51
CA VAL A 57 4.68 17.91 -6.17
C VAL A 57 5.03 16.42 -6.04
N THR A 58 4.05 15.62 -5.61
CA THR A 58 4.16 14.17 -5.44
C THR A 58 2.97 13.45 -6.07
N ILE A 59 3.22 12.26 -6.63
CA ILE A 59 2.19 11.36 -7.18
C ILE A 59 2.46 9.93 -6.73
N ASP A 60 1.48 9.03 -6.89
CA ASP A 60 1.74 7.59 -6.76
C ASP A 60 2.30 7.03 -8.08
N CYS A 61 3.44 6.35 -8.00
CA CYS A 61 4.04 5.67 -9.14
C CYS A 61 3.14 4.47 -9.56
N PRO A 62 2.70 4.39 -10.83
CA PRO A 62 1.86 3.27 -11.28
C PRO A 62 2.55 1.90 -11.22
N SER A 63 3.88 1.89 -11.33
CA SER A 63 4.66 0.66 -11.40
C SER A 63 4.93 0.07 -10.01
N SER A 64 5.24 0.91 -9.03
CA SER A 64 5.64 0.48 -7.69
C SER A 64 4.59 0.75 -6.61
N GLY A 65 3.63 1.66 -6.85
CA GLY A 65 2.70 2.16 -5.85
C GLY A 65 3.36 3.07 -4.80
N LEU A 66 4.65 3.37 -4.93
CA LEU A 66 5.37 4.26 -4.02
C LEU A 66 5.10 5.73 -4.37
N PRO A 67 5.22 6.64 -3.39
CA PRO A 67 5.23 8.06 -3.70
C PRO A 67 6.43 8.39 -4.60
N ALA A 68 6.20 9.26 -5.58
CA ALA A 68 7.19 9.75 -6.52
C ALA A 68 7.17 11.28 -6.55
N GLY A 69 8.33 11.92 -6.53
CA GLY A 69 8.49 13.37 -6.44
C GLY A 69 9.28 13.94 -7.61
N ARG A 70 9.25 15.26 -7.80
CA ARG A 70 9.91 15.92 -8.93
C ARG A 70 11.45 16.03 -8.81
N ASP A 71 12.02 15.75 -7.64
CA ASP A 71 13.46 15.69 -7.46
C ASP A 71 13.94 14.23 -7.56
N LYS A 72 14.78 13.97 -8.56
CA LYS A 72 15.36 12.64 -8.81
C LYS A 72 16.33 12.20 -7.73
N GLU A 73 17.11 13.13 -7.18
CA GLU A 73 18.16 12.83 -6.21
C GLU A 73 17.58 12.68 -4.79
N ASN A 74 16.40 13.26 -4.54
CA ASN A 74 15.69 13.19 -3.27
C ASN A 74 14.24 12.70 -3.46
N PRO A 75 14.01 11.45 -3.91
CA PRO A 75 12.67 10.94 -4.08
C PRO A 75 11.95 10.78 -2.73
N PRO A 76 10.63 11.03 -2.66
CA PRO A 76 9.88 10.87 -1.44
C PRO A 76 9.81 9.39 -1.01
N SER A 77 9.87 9.17 0.30
CA SER A 77 9.71 7.84 0.89
C SER A 77 8.31 7.64 1.46
N VAL A 78 7.83 6.39 1.50
CA VAL A 78 6.59 6.05 2.19
C VAL A 78 6.67 6.49 3.65
N VAL A 79 5.66 7.22 4.11
CA VAL A 79 5.53 7.59 5.53
C VAL A 79 5.39 6.30 6.33
N LYS A 80 6.36 6.04 7.20
CA LYS A 80 6.26 4.91 8.14
C LYS A 80 5.13 5.21 9.12
N LEU A 81 4.03 4.49 8.98
CA LEU A 81 2.97 4.50 9.99
C LEU A 81 3.56 3.97 11.30
N GLU A 82 3.22 4.62 12.40
CA GLU A 82 3.54 4.08 13.71
C GLU A 82 2.87 2.69 13.85
N PRO A 83 3.61 1.67 14.32
CA PRO A 83 3.04 0.35 14.46
C PRO A 83 1.83 0.38 15.38
N TYR A 84 0.73 -0.25 14.97
CA TYR A 84 -0.37 -0.53 15.88
C TYR A 84 0.13 -1.36 17.07
N LYS A 85 -0.54 -1.18 18.20
CA LYS A 85 -0.23 -1.90 19.42
C LYS A 85 -0.35 -3.42 19.21
N THR A 86 0.74 -4.13 19.49
CA THR A 86 0.80 -5.59 19.33
C THR A 86 0.22 -6.31 20.54
N HIS A 87 -0.15 -7.60 20.39
CA HIS A 87 -0.57 -8.43 21.52
C HIS A 87 0.46 -8.44 22.66
N LEU A 88 1.76 -8.51 22.33
CA LEU A 88 2.83 -8.45 23.31
C LEU A 88 2.85 -7.11 24.06
N ALA A 89 2.63 -5.99 23.36
CA ALA A 89 2.54 -4.68 23.98
C ALA A 89 1.37 -4.61 25.00
N TYR A 90 0.19 -5.16 24.65
CA TYR A 90 -0.91 -5.29 25.62
C TYR A 90 -0.55 -6.16 26.83
N VAL A 91 0.21 -7.24 26.63
CA VAL A 91 0.65 -8.09 27.75
C VAL A 91 1.62 -7.33 28.66
N LYS A 92 2.58 -6.59 28.09
CA LYS A 92 3.60 -5.83 28.84
C LYS A 92 3.03 -4.68 29.67
N GLU A 93 1.85 -4.17 29.33
CA GLU A 93 1.19 -3.14 30.14
C GLU A 93 0.50 -3.68 31.39
N ARG A 94 0.19 -4.98 31.41
CA ARG A 94 -0.54 -5.63 32.52
C ARG A 94 0.29 -6.66 33.28
N ARG A 95 1.50 -6.98 32.81
CA ARG A 95 2.42 -7.93 33.43
C ARG A 95 3.82 -7.35 33.49
N THR A 96 4.48 -7.55 34.62
CA THR A 96 5.90 -7.19 34.77
C THR A 96 6.81 -8.26 34.15
N GLU A 97 8.09 -7.96 34.04
CA GLU A 97 9.08 -8.89 33.50
C GLU A 97 9.23 -10.11 34.42
N GLU A 98 9.19 -9.91 35.74
CA GLU A 98 9.28 -10.98 36.75
C GLU A 98 8.07 -11.94 36.68
N GLU A 99 6.86 -11.41 36.50
CA GLU A 99 5.66 -12.24 36.32
C GLU A 99 5.74 -13.07 35.02
N ALA A 100 6.32 -12.49 33.96
CA ALA A 100 6.51 -13.18 32.70
C ALA A 100 7.55 -14.31 32.82
N GLU A 101 8.63 -14.09 33.56
CA GLU A 101 9.64 -15.11 33.86
C GLU A 101 9.05 -16.27 34.66
N SER A 102 8.28 -15.98 35.71
CA SER A 102 7.60 -17.03 36.51
C SER A 102 6.66 -17.89 35.65
N LEU A 103 5.84 -17.26 34.81
CA LEU A 103 4.94 -17.97 33.90
C LEU A 103 5.70 -18.85 32.88
N LEU A 104 6.85 -18.35 32.39
CA LEU A 104 7.70 -19.10 31.49
C LEU A 104 8.31 -20.32 32.20
N GLU A 105 8.81 -20.16 33.43
CA GLU A 105 9.38 -21.25 34.20
C GLU A 105 8.35 -22.34 34.52
N GLU A 106 7.15 -21.95 34.93
CA GLU A 106 6.02 -22.87 35.14
C GLU A 106 5.72 -23.69 33.87
N ALA A 107 5.59 -23.03 32.73
CA ALA A 107 5.32 -23.69 31.45
C ALA A 107 6.46 -24.64 31.03
N LEU A 108 7.72 -24.23 31.25
CA LEU A 108 8.88 -25.07 30.96
C LEU A 108 8.94 -26.29 31.87
N ASN A 109 8.59 -26.15 33.14
CA ASN A 109 8.55 -27.27 34.07
C ASN A 109 7.45 -28.27 33.67
N GLN A 110 6.25 -27.81 33.34
CA GLN A 110 5.18 -28.67 32.79
C GLN A 110 5.64 -29.41 31.53
N LEU A 111 6.35 -28.72 30.62
CA LEU A 111 6.90 -29.33 29.40
C LEU A 111 7.93 -30.43 29.71
N ARG A 112 8.82 -30.18 30.68
CA ARG A 112 9.86 -31.13 31.10
C ARG A 112 9.26 -32.37 31.77
N VAL A 113 8.25 -32.19 32.62
CA VAL A 113 7.48 -33.29 33.22
C VAL A 113 6.81 -34.14 32.13
N ARG A 114 6.11 -33.50 31.19
CA ARG A 114 5.48 -34.21 30.05
C ARG A 114 6.49 -34.99 29.19
N ARG A 115 7.73 -34.52 29.11
CA ARG A 115 8.83 -35.18 28.38
C ARG A 115 9.59 -36.22 29.22
N GLY A 116 9.21 -36.45 30.47
CA GLY A 116 9.87 -37.42 31.36
C GLY A 116 11.27 -37.01 31.83
N LYS A 117 11.65 -35.74 31.67
CA LYS A 117 12.97 -35.21 32.10
C LYS A 117 12.98 -34.78 33.57
N LEU A 118 11.81 -34.58 34.16
CA LEU A 118 11.59 -34.27 35.57
C LEU A 118 10.46 -35.15 36.10
N SER A 119 10.57 -35.65 37.32
CA SER A 119 9.46 -36.30 38.02
C SER A 119 8.48 -35.23 38.50
N PRO A 120 7.15 -35.44 38.42
CA PRO A 120 6.20 -34.46 38.94
C PRO A 120 6.41 -34.31 40.45
N THR A 121 6.69 -33.09 40.90
CA THR A 121 6.58 -32.73 42.32
C THR A 121 5.10 -32.66 42.68
N ASN A 122 4.67 -33.57 43.56
CA ASN A 122 3.34 -33.59 44.18
C ASN A 122 3.08 -32.33 45.01
#